data_AF-A0A3N5T4B0-F1
#
_entry.id   AF-A0A3N5T4B0-F1
#
_cell.length_a   1.000
_cell.length_b   1.000
_cell.length_c   1.000
_cell.angle_alpha   90.00
_cell.angle_beta   90.00
_cell.angle_gamma   90.00
#
_symmetry.space_group_name_H-M   'P 1'
#
loop_
_entity.id
_entity.type
_entity.pdbx_description
1 polymer ?
#
loop_
_entity_poly.entity_id
_entity_poly.type
_entity_poly.pdbx_seq_one_letter_code
_entity_poly.pdbx_strand_id
1 'polypeptide(L)'
;MTGFRSKMGSSLKDRYLINSIIRACNILKCFSKDNTHFKISDLARQLCLDRSTTYRILLSLEKCGLVEKEKKTGEYSLGVAAFEIGNTYRRQMDFIQVSKPVMVELAQKLQETVHLAVLSDTEIVYVDKCDSPRSLGVMSKIGQRAPIY
;
A
#
# COMPACT_ATOMS: atom_id res chain seq x y z
N MET A 1 43.15 -7.20 6.95
CA MET A 1 42.14 -6.19 7.36
C MET A 1 42.14 -5.09 6.31
N THR A 2 41.09 -4.71 5.59
CA THR A 2 39.68 -5.11 5.51
C THR A 2 39.18 -4.38 4.25
N GLY A 3 38.41 -5.02 3.36
CA GLY A 3 37.96 -4.31 2.16
C GLY A 3 37.12 -5.11 1.17
N PHE A 4 36.41 -6.12 1.64
CA PHE A 4 35.39 -6.82 0.85
C PHE A 4 34.17 -5.90 0.75
N ARG A 5 34.06 -5.13 -0.33
CA ARG A 5 32.80 -4.49 -0.74
C ARG A 5 32.45 -4.94 -2.15
N SER A 6 31.76 -6.07 -2.18
CA SER A 6 31.03 -6.60 -3.32
C SER A 6 30.07 -5.54 -3.87
N LYS A 7 30.23 -5.20 -5.15
CA LYS A 7 29.20 -4.58 -5.97
C LYS A 7 28.17 -5.65 -6.30
N MET A 8 27.04 -5.66 -5.59
CA MET A 8 25.86 -6.42 -6.01
C MET A 8 25.32 -5.77 -7.29
N GLY A 9 25.32 -6.50 -8.39
CA GLY A 9 24.92 -5.99 -9.71
C GLY A 9 23.45 -5.58 -9.76
N SER A 10 23.18 -4.39 -10.29
CA SER A 10 21.83 -3.96 -10.66
C SER A 10 21.24 -4.91 -11.70
N SER A 11 20.01 -5.40 -11.48
CA SER A 11 19.28 -6.25 -12.43
C SER A 11 19.04 -5.49 -13.74
N LEU A 12 18.99 -6.20 -14.88
CA LEU A 12 18.58 -5.61 -16.17
C LEU A 12 17.22 -4.89 -16.07
N LYS A 13 16.33 -5.35 -15.19
CA LYS A 13 15.02 -4.71 -14.91
C LYS A 13 15.17 -3.35 -14.24
N ASP A 14 16.16 -3.15 -13.36
CA ASP A 14 16.33 -1.90 -12.61
C ASP A 14 16.66 -0.72 -13.53
N ARG A 15 17.29 -0.98 -14.68
CA ARG A 15 17.59 0.03 -15.69
C ARG A 15 16.35 0.57 -16.42
N TYR A 16 15.23 -0.14 -16.38
CA TYR A 16 13.96 0.30 -16.97
C TYR A 16 13.04 0.97 -15.96
N LEU A 17 13.40 1.00 -14.68
CA LEU A 17 12.59 1.62 -13.64
C LEU A 17 12.69 3.15 -13.73
N ILE A 18 11.52 3.78 -13.79
CA ILE A 18 11.42 5.24 -13.78
C ILE A 18 11.36 5.70 -12.32
N ASN A 19 12.49 6.19 -11.81
CA ASN A 19 12.62 6.61 -10.41
C ASN A 19 11.62 7.69 -9.98
N SER A 20 11.17 8.57 -10.87
CA SER A 20 10.16 9.58 -10.54
C SER A 20 8.81 8.96 -10.21
N ILE A 21 8.41 7.89 -10.90
CA ILE A 21 7.17 7.14 -10.63
C ILE A 21 7.27 6.47 -9.25
N ILE A 22 8.40 5.81 -8.96
CA ILE A 22 8.63 5.17 -7.66
C ILE A 22 8.53 6.19 -6.51
N ARG A 23 9.18 7.35 -6.67
CA ARG A 23 9.13 8.43 -5.67
C ARG A 23 7.71 8.98 -5.50
N ALA A 24 6.95 9.15 -6.59
CA ALA A 24 5.55 9.55 -6.54
C ALA A 24 4.68 8.54 -5.77
N CYS A 25 4.83 7.25 -6.05
CA CYS A 25 4.16 6.19 -5.31
C CYS A 25 4.53 6.20 -3.81
N ASN A 26 5.80 6.44 -3.49
CA ASN A 26 6.25 6.53 -2.10
C ASN A 26 5.65 7.73 -1.36
N ILE A 27 5.50 8.88 -2.02
CA ILE A 27 4.77 10.03 -1.45
C ILE A 27 3.32 9.67 -1.14
N LEU A 28 2.61 9.03 -2.07
CA LEU A 28 1.21 8.62 -1.84
C LEU A 28 1.07 7.63 -0.68
N LYS A 29 2.07 6.77 -0.47
CA LYS A 29 2.11 5.80 0.64
C LYS A 29 2.43 6.44 2.01
N CYS A 30 2.86 7.70 2.06
CA CYS A 30 3.06 8.40 3.33
C CYS A 30 1.74 8.74 4.04
N PHE A 31 0.67 8.95 3.28
CA PHE A 31 -0.65 9.27 3.82
C PHE A 31 -1.29 8.04 4.46
N SER A 32 -1.79 8.19 5.67
CA SER A 32 -2.43 7.12 6.43
C SER A 32 -3.60 7.65 7.27
N LYS A 33 -4.32 6.74 7.94
CA LYS A 33 -5.40 7.12 8.86
C LYS A 33 -4.88 7.99 10.03
N ASP A 34 -3.65 7.75 10.46
CA ASP A 34 -3.05 8.44 11.60
C ASP A 34 -2.37 9.75 11.17
N ASN A 35 -2.07 9.91 9.88
CA ASN A 35 -1.48 11.13 9.35
C ASN A 35 -1.97 11.44 7.93
N THR A 36 -2.94 12.35 7.84
CA THR A 36 -3.63 12.70 6.59
C THR A 36 -3.10 13.96 5.92
N HIS A 37 -2.29 14.75 6.62
CA HIS A 37 -1.78 16.05 6.13
C HIS A 37 -0.27 16.15 6.31
N PHE A 38 0.43 16.60 5.27
CA PHE A 38 1.88 16.77 5.32
C PHE A 38 2.33 18.09 4.70
N LYS A 39 3.30 18.76 5.31
CA LYS A 39 4.07 19.80 4.62
C LYS A 39 5.10 19.15 3.70
N ILE A 40 5.50 19.90 2.67
CA ILE A 40 6.56 19.47 1.76
C ILE A 40 7.87 19.10 2.48
N SER A 41 8.21 19.83 3.55
CA SER A 41 9.41 19.57 4.36
C SER A 41 9.36 18.22 5.05
N ASP A 42 8.18 17.79 5.50
CA ASP A 42 7.99 16.52 6.19
C ASP A 42 8.14 15.36 5.22
N LEU A 43 7.50 15.44 4.04
CA LEU A 43 7.66 14.45 2.99
C LEU A 43 9.10 14.36 2.47
N ALA A 44 9.76 15.50 2.25
CA ALA A 44 11.15 15.54 1.81
C ALA A 44 12.08 14.86 2.83
N ARG A 45 11.90 15.16 4.12
CA ARG A 45 12.67 14.56 5.21
C ARG A 45 12.40 13.07 5.36
N GLN A 46 11.12 12.66 5.37
CA GLN A 46 10.72 11.26 5.57
C GLN A 46 11.20 10.36 4.43
N LEU A 47 11.22 10.86 3.19
CA LEU A 47 11.62 10.10 2.02
C LEU A 47 13.07 10.32 1.60
N CYS A 48 13.85 11.09 2.38
CA CYS A 48 15.23 11.47 2.05
C CYS A 48 15.38 12.06 0.64
N LEU A 49 14.43 12.93 0.25
CA LEU A 49 14.42 13.63 -1.03
C LEU A 49 14.75 15.11 -0.82
N ASP A 50 15.36 15.75 -1.81
CA ASP A 50 15.50 17.19 -1.78
C ASP A 50 14.16 17.89 -1.98
N ARG A 51 14.02 19.10 -1.43
CA ARG A 51 12.76 19.86 -1.44
C ARG A 51 12.29 20.18 -2.87
N SER A 52 13.20 20.39 -3.82
CA SER A 52 12.85 20.72 -5.21
C SER A 52 12.23 19.51 -5.92
N THR A 53 12.85 18.33 -5.77
CA THR A 53 12.31 17.07 -6.28
C THR A 53 10.93 16.78 -5.69
N THR A 54 10.78 16.86 -4.36
CA THR A 54 9.49 16.61 -3.69
C THR A 54 8.43 17.58 -4.20
N TYR A 55 8.77 18.86 -4.39
CA TYR A 55 7.84 19.86 -4.93
C TYR A 55 7.36 19.50 -6.33
N ARG A 56 8.27 19.16 -7.24
CA ARG A 56 7.93 18.82 -8.63
C ARG A 56 7.04 17.58 -8.72
N ILE A 57 7.27 16.59 -7.86
CA ILE A 57 6.44 15.39 -7.80
C ILE A 57 5.05 15.74 -7.26
N LEU A 58 4.96 16.49 -6.16
CA LEU A 58 3.68 16.94 -5.59
C LEU A 58 2.87 17.76 -6.58
N LEU A 59 3.50 18.67 -7.32
CA LEU A 59 2.85 19.43 -8.38
C LEU A 59 2.26 18.53 -9.48
N SER A 60 2.98 17.46 -9.83
CA SER A 60 2.52 16.48 -10.82
C SER A 60 1.35 15.65 -10.29
N LEU A 61 1.43 15.19 -9.03
CA LEU A 61 0.36 14.46 -8.36
C LEU A 61 -0.89 15.32 -8.17
N GLU A 62 -0.73 16.61 -7.85
CA GLU A 62 -1.80 17.60 -7.72
C GLU A 62 -2.50 17.81 -9.07
N LYS A 63 -1.73 17.95 -10.16
CA LYS A 63 -2.27 18.00 -11.52
C LYS A 63 -3.07 16.74 -11.89
N CYS A 64 -2.69 15.58 -11.36
CA CYS A 64 -3.42 14.32 -11.52
C CYS A 64 -4.59 14.15 -10.54
N GLY A 65 -4.84 15.10 -9.63
CA GLY A 65 -5.88 15.02 -8.60
C GLY A 65 -5.63 13.98 -7.51
N LEU A 66 -4.41 13.42 -7.44
CA LEU A 66 -4.03 12.38 -6.46
C LEU A 66 -3.68 12.97 -5.10
N VAL A 67 -3.23 14.22 -5.08
CA VAL A 67 -3.03 15.01 -3.85
C VAL A 67 -3.67 16.37 -4.04
N GLU A 68 -3.99 17.04 -2.94
CA GLU A 68 -4.51 18.40 -2.93
C GLU A 68 -3.71 19.23 -1.93
N LYS A 69 -3.51 20.52 -2.26
CA LYS A 69 -2.80 21.45 -1.39
C LYS A 69 -3.78 22.41 -0.73
N GLU A 70 -3.79 22.43 0.60
CA GLU A 70 -4.55 23.41 1.37
C GLU A 70 -3.89 24.79 1.22
N LYS A 71 -4.67 25.79 0.76
CA LYS A 71 -4.16 27.13 0.46
C LYS A 71 -3.70 27.89 1.70
N LYS A 72 -4.33 27.65 2.85
CA LYS A 72 -4.02 28.36 4.10
C LYS A 72 -2.78 27.82 4.79
N THR A 73 -2.67 26.50 4.91
CA THR A 73 -1.58 25.84 5.66
C THR A 73 -0.40 25.45 4.77
N GLY A 74 -0.64 25.31 3.46
CA GLY A 74 0.34 24.80 2.50
C GLY A 74 0.60 23.29 2.64
N GLU A 75 -0.23 22.60 3.43
CA GLU A 75 -0.17 21.15 3.61
C GLU A 75 -0.83 20.43 2.46
N TYR A 76 -0.35 19.23 2.19
CA TYR A 76 -0.88 18.32 1.19
C TYR A 76 -1.69 17.22 1.88
N SER A 77 -2.79 16.82 1.26
CA SER A 77 -3.59 15.63 1.60
C SER A 77 -3.86 14.80 0.35
N LEU A 78 -4.41 13.59 0.52
CA LEU A 78 -4.91 12.82 -0.63
C LEU A 78 -6.07 13.57 -1.30
N GLY A 79 -6.05 13.59 -2.63
CA GLY A 79 -7.12 14.17 -3.45
C GLY A 79 -8.15 13.12 -3.88
N VAL A 80 -9.26 13.58 -4.46
CA VAL A 80 -10.40 12.71 -4.82
C VAL A 80 -10.01 11.58 -5.80
N ALA A 81 -9.06 11.80 -6.72
CA ALA A 81 -8.67 10.75 -7.66
C ALA A 81 -8.02 9.54 -6.96
N ALA A 82 -7.34 9.75 -5.82
CA ALA A 82 -6.80 8.66 -5.02
C ALA A 82 -7.92 7.78 -4.44
N PHE A 83 -9.04 8.40 -4.03
CA PHE A 83 -10.23 7.68 -3.60
C PHE A 83 -10.87 6.90 -4.75
N GLU A 84 -11.00 7.49 -5.95
CA GLU A 84 -11.59 6.80 -7.12
C GLU A 84 -10.80 5.55 -7.54
N ILE A 85 -9.45 5.65 -7.55
CA ILE A 85 -8.56 4.51 -7.81
C ILE A 85 -8.74 3.44 -6.72
N GLY A 86 -8.69 3.84 -5.45
CA GLY A 86 -8.91 2.93 -4.33
C GLY A 86 -10.28 2.26 -4.36
N ASN A 87 -11.33 3.00 -4.75
CA ASN A 87 -12.69 2.49 -4.86
C ASN A 87 -12.87 1.53 -6.06
N THR A 88 -12.07 1.68 -7.11
CA THR A 88 -12.01 0.73 -8.23
C THR A 88 -11.49 -0.63 -7.76
N TYR A 89 -10.47 -0.65 -6.90
CA TYR A 89 -10.06 -1.87 -6.20
C TYR A 89 -11.16 -2.35 -5.23
N ARG A 90 -11.88 -1.43 -4.60
CA ARG A 90 -13.01 -1.78 -3.73
C ARG A 90 -14.15 -2.47 -4.47
N ARG A 91 -14.37 -2.20 -5.77
CA ARG A 91 -15.31 -3.00 -6.59
C ARG A 91 -14.81 -4.43 -6.83
N GLN A 92 -13.50 -4.68 -6.83
CA GLN A 92 -12.99 -6.05 -6.74
C GLN A 92 -13.32 -6.69 -5.37
N MET A 93 -13.66 -5.92 -4.32
CA MET A 93 -14.19 -6.48 -3.07
C MET A 93 -15.64 -6.98 -3.20
N ASP A 94 -16.36 -6.75 -4.31
CA ASP A 94 -17.61 -7.49 -4.55
C ASP A 94 -17.33 -9.00 -4.61
N PHE A 95 -16.16 -9.40 -5.13
CA PHE A 95 -15.68 -10.78 -5.05
C PHE A 95 -15.53 -11.26 -3.60
N ILE A 96 -15.03 -10.40 -2.70
CA ILE A 96 -14.91 -10.72 -1.27
C ILE A 96 -16.30 -10.88 -0.65
N GLN A 97 -17.24 -9.99 -0.97
CA GLN A 97 -18.62 -10.11 -0.48
C GLN A 97 -19.29 -11.39 -0.97
N VAL A 98 -19.11 -11.75 -2.24
CA VAL A 98 -19.61 -13.01 -2.82
C VAL A 98 -18.92 -14.23 -2.20
N SER A 99 -17.64 -14.10 -1.81
CA SER A 99 -16.88 -15.18 -1.16
C SER A 99 -17.27 -15.38 0.31
N LYS A 100 -17.82 -14.35 0.98
CA LYS A 100 -18.13 -14.36 2.40
C LYS A 100 -19.00 -15.55 2.84
N PRO A 101 -20.13 -15.88 2.18
CA PRO A 101 -20.98 -17.00 2.58
C PRO A 101 -20.24 -18.34 2.50
N VAL A 102 -19.45 -18.54 1.43
CA VAL A 102 -18.64 -19.75 1.22
C VAL A 102 -17.55 -19.89 2.28
N MET A 103 -16.88 -18.78 2.62
CA MET A 103 -15.87 -18.78 3.69
C MET A 103 -16.47 -19.12 5.05
N VAL A 104 -17.65 -18.60 5.37
CA VAL A 104 -18.37 -18.91 6.63
C VAL A 104 -18.75 -20.39 6.67
N GLU A 105 -19.28 -20.95 5.59
CA GLU A 105 -19.63 -22.36 5.51
C GLU A 105 -18.38 -23.25 5.72
N LEU A 106 -17.26 -22.92 5.07
CA LEU A 106 -15.99 -23.61 5.25
C LEU A 106 -15.46 -23.53 6.68
N ALA A 107 -15.49 -22.33 7.29
CA ALA A 107 -15.03 -22.14 8.67
C ALA A 107 -15.89 -22.95 9.66
N GLN A 108 -17.22 -23.00 9.45
CA GLN A 108 -18.13 -23.81 10.25
C GLN A 108 -17.89 -25.31 10.06
N LYS A 109 -17.71 -25.76 8.82
CA LYS A 109 -17.52 -27.18 8.48
C LYS A 109 -16.18 -27.72 8.96
N LEU A 110 -15.11 -26.94 8.78
CA LEU A 110 -13.74 -27.35 9.10
C LEU A 110 -13.35 -27.02 10.54
N GLN A 111 -14.10 -26.16 11.22
CA GLN A 111 -13.78 -25.65 12.55
C GLN A 111 -12.44 -24.90 12.60
N GLU A 112 -12.03 -24.30 11.48
CA GLU A 112 -10.74 -23.62 11.30
C GLU A 112 -10.93 -22.20 10.75
N THR A 113 -9.92 -21.34 10.96
CA THR A 113 -9.92 -19.98 10.40
C THR A 113 -9.67 -20.02 8.89
N VAL A 114 -10.57 -19.42 8.12
CA VAL A 114 -10.45 -19.30 6.66
C VAL A 114 -9.94 -17.91 6.30
N HIS A 115 -8.87 -17.86 5.50
CA HIS A 115 -8.32 -16.60 4.99
C HIS A 115 -8.55 -16.50 3.48
N LEU A 116 -8.96 -15.32 3.03
CA LEU A 116 -8.98 -14.96 1.63
C LEU A 116 -7.80 -14.02 1.36
N ALA A 117 -6.97 -14.35 0.38
CA ALA A 117 -5.81 -13.56 0.05
C ALA A 117 -5.67 -13.37 -1.46
N VAL A 118 -5.10 -12.23 -1.85
CA VAL A 118 -4.76 -11.93 -3.24
C VAL A 118 -3.25 -12.03 -3.39
N LEU A 119 -2.82 -12.74 -4.43
CA LEU A 119 -1.41 -12.83 -4.80
C LEU A 119 -0.90 -11.48 -5.32
N SER A 120 0.17 -10.98 -4.72
CA SER A 120 0.88 -9.77 -5.14
C SER A 120 2.37 -10.09 -5.21
N ASP A 121 2.88 -10.28 -6.44
CA ASP A 121 4.26 -10.72 -6.70
C ASP A 121 4.61 -12.05 -6.00
N THR A 122 5.42 -12.02 -4.95
CA THR A 122 5.86 -13.18 -4.15
C THR A 122 5.22 -13.23 -2.76
N GLU A 123 4.29 -12.32 -2.49
CA GLU A 123 3.58 -12.20 -1.22
C GLU A 123 2.08 -12.35 -1.44
N ILE A 124 1.36 -12.80 -0.42
CA ILE A 124 -0.10 -12.71 -0.36
C ILE A 124 -0.50 -11.52 0.50
N VAL A 125 -1.56 -10.83 0.09
CA VAL A 125 -2.21 -9.81 0.91
C VAL A 125 -3.53 -10.40 1.38
N TYR A 126 -3.72 -10.54 2.69
CA TYR A 126 -5.01 -10.98 3.23
C TYR A 126 -6.07 -9.91 2.97
N VAL A 127 -7.10 -10.27 2.20
CA VAL A 127 -8.19 -9.36 1.83
C VAL A 127 -9.46 -9.61 2.63
N ASP A 128 -9.63 -10.81 3.21
CA ASP A 128 -10.68 -11.11 4.18
C ASP A 128 -10.31 -12.30 5.09
N LYS A 129 -11.05 -12.46 6.18
CA LYS A 129 -10.89 -13.53 7.16
C LYS A 129 -12.24 -13.93 7.76
N CYS A 130 -12.43 -15.23 7.94
CA CYS A 130 -13.49 -15.79 8.78
C CYS A 130 -12.84 -16.59 9.90
N ASP A 131 -13.01 -16.13 11.15
CA ASP A 131 -12.43 -16.80 12.32
C ASP A 131 -13.05 -18.16 12.57
N SER A 132 -12.24 -19.08 13.10
CA SER A 132 -12.74 -20.37 13.59
C SER A 132 -13.84 -20.15 14.63
N PRO A 133 -14.90 -20.98 14.64
CA PRO A 133 -15.87 -21.03 15.74
C PRO A 133 -15.23 -21.42 17.08
N ARG A 134 -14.00 -21.96 17.07
CA ARG A 134 -13.23 -22.31 18.28
C ARG A 134 -12.32 -21.14 18.68
N SER A 135 -12.24 -20.89 19.98
CA SER A 135 -11.66 -19.67 20.61
C SER A 135 -10.12 -19.53 20.51
N LEU A 136 -9.49 -20.05 19.46
CA LEU A 136 -8.05 -19.93 19.21
C LEU A 136 -7.80 -19.48 17.76
N GLY A 137 -8.26 -18.27 17.42
CA GLY A 137 -8.03 -17.69 16.11
C GLY A 137 -6.56 -17.26 15.93
N VAL A 138 -5.92 -17.67 14.83
CA VAL A 138 -4.62 -17.13 14.42
C VAL A 138 -4.73 -15.62 14.21
N MET A 139 -3.84 -14.83 14.82
CA MET A 139 -3.81 -13.37 14.70
C MET A 139 -3.26 -12.91 13.33
N SER A 140 -4.06 -13.04 12.28
CA SER A 140 -3.78 -12.44 10.96
C SER A 140 -4.64 -11.18 10.79
N LYS A 141 -4.03 -10.07 10.34
CA LYS A 141 -4.75 -8.81 10.08
C LYS A 141 -5.06 -8.66 8.58
N ILE A 142 -6.25 -8.16 8.25
CA ILE A 142 -6.60 -7.77 6.89
C ILE A 142 -5.66 -6.65 6.42
N GLY A 143 -5.16 -6.75 5.20
CA GLY A 143 -4.13 -5.88 4.62
C GLY A 143 -2.69 -6.25 5.00
N GLN A 144 -2.49 -7.25 5.86
CA GLN A 144 -1.16 -7.76 6.17
C GLN A 144 -0.63 -8.63 5.04
N ARG A 145 0.68 -8.53 4.80
CA ARG A 145 1.40 -9.36 3.84
C ARG A 145 1.98 -10.59 4.51
N ALA A 146 1.92 -11.71 3.82
CA ALA A 146 2.62 -12.94 4.20
C ALA A 146 3.37 -13.53 2.99
N PRO A 147 4.57 -14.11 3.20
CA PRO A 147 5.25 -14.85 2.16
C PRO A 147 4.49 -16.13 1.81
N ILE A 148 4.64 -16.58 0.56
CA ILE A 148 3.99 -17.81 0.04
C ILE A 148 4.79 -19.07 0.40
N TYR A 149 6.06 -18.90 0.77
CA TYR A 149 7.03 -19.94 1.08
C TYR A 149 7.79 -19.64 2.37
#